data_AF-A0A3N1DB38-F1
#
_entry.id   AF-A0A3N1DB38-F1
#
_cell.length_a   1.000
_cell.length_b   1.000
_cell.length_c   1.000
_cell.angle_alpha   90.00
_cell.angle_beta   90.00
_cell.angle_gamma   90.00
#
_symmetry.space_group_name_H-M   'P 1'
#
loop_
_entity.id
_entity.type
_entity.pdbx_description
1 polymer ?
#
loop_
_entity_poly.entity_id
_entity_poly.type
_entity_poly.pdbx_seq_one_letter_code
_entity_poly.pdbx_strand_id
1 'polypeptide(L)'
;MRYTFPALTVLALTGSLVAGPAVPASAAAITLESSQPTVVVGERGRGVWTTFTARGAGASVRAMDLELTGPDGSRTLIDLVRRDGSDRWTGSFSFNRFDAPGKWGGALFVRDEAGGEKKAARLMFHVKRRTTLSAVAPSGRGGGVNGALRRLGETGGFAPYAGQKVRLYKWTGGAWKLVETTVTGGKGKYAFAKRSGRLQVRYAGTAVNAASVKTAP
;
A
#
# COMPACT_ATOMS: atom_id res chain seq x y z
N MET A 1 42.64 -82.70 18.62
CA MET A 1 42.27 -81.99 17.38
C MET A 1 42.49 -80.51 17.59
N ARG A 2 43.47 -79.91 16.88
CA ARG A 2 43.76 -78.47 16.94
C ARG A 2 43.20 -77.85 15.66
N TYR A 3 42.22 -76.95 15.80
CA TYR A 3 41.69 -76.17 14.69
C TYR A 3 42.48 -74.87 14.58
N THR A 4 43.20 -74.70 13.47
CA THR A 4 43.92 -73.47 13.12
C THR A 4 42.98 -72.61 12.27
N PHE A 5 42.58 -71.44 12.78
CA PHE A 5 41.75 -70.50 12.03
C PHE A 5 42.63 -69.57 11.18
N PRO A 6 42.27 -69.27 9.92
CA PRO A 6 43.00 -68.32 9.09
C PRO A 6 42.73 -66.88 9.56
N ALA A 7 43.80 -66.08 9.61
CA ALA A 7 43.74 -64.67 9.94
C ALA A 7 42.98 -63.88 8.86
N LEU A 8 41.91 -63.19 9.26
CA LEU A 8 41.12 -62.31 8.41
C LEU A 8 41.77 -60.93 8.37
N THR A 9 42.44 -60.59 7.27
CA THR A 9 43.02 -59.26 7.04
C THR A 9 41.91 -58.29 6.61
N VAL A 10 41.48 -57.42 7.52
CA VAL A 10 40.52 -56.35 7.22
C VAL A 10 41.26 -55.16 6.62
N LEU A 11 41.08 -54.92 5.33
CA LEU A 11 41.58 -53.74 4.64
C LEU A 11 40.71 -52.53 5.02
N ALA A 12 41.23 -51.62 5.85
CA ALA A 12 40.55 -50.37 6.18
C ALA A 12 40.71 -49.38 5.01
N LEU A 13 39.62 -49.15 4.27
CA LEU A 13 39.55 -48.14 3.21
C LEU A 13 39.33 -46.76 3.84
N THR A 14 40.40 -46.00 4.08
CA THR A 14 40.32 -44.59 4.46
C THR A 14 39.94 -43.76 3.24
N GLY A 15 38.64 -43.56 3.03
CA GLY A 15 38.12 -42.63 2.04
C GLY A 15 38.26 -41.19 2.52
N SER A 16 39.19 -40.44 1.94
CA SER A 16 39.30 -39.00 2.14
C SER A 16 38.09 -38.31 1.51
N LEU A 17 37.12 -37.90 2.34
CA LEU A 17 36.07 -36.97 1.93
C LEU A 17 36.72 -35.62 1.61
N VAL A 18 37.00 -35.38 0.33
CA VAL A 18 37.37 -34.05 -0.16
C VAL A 18 36.16 -33.16 0.05
N ALA A 19 36.19 -32.34 1.09
CA ALA A 19 35.21 -31.30 1.31
C ALA A 19 35.26 -30.35 0.10
N GLY A 20 34.28 -30.51 -0.80
CA GLY A 20 34.08 -29.57 -1.89
C GLY A 20 33.87 -28.16 -1.33
N PRO A 21 34.21 -27.10 -2.09
CA PRO A 21 34.00 -25.73 -1.63
C PRO A 21 32.53 -25.56 -1.22
N ALA A 22 32.30 -25.17 0.03
CA ALA A 22 30.97 -24.88 0.52
C ALA A 22 30.37 -23.78 -0.37
N VAL A 23 29.35 -24.13 -1.15
CA VAL A 23 28.59 -23.15 -1.92
C VAL A 23 28.02 -22.18 -0.90
N PRO A 24 28.38 -20.88 -0.95
CA PRO A 24 27.87 -19.92 0.01
C PRO A 24 26.35 -19.94 -0.11
N ALA A 25 25.66 -20.22 0.99
CA ALA A 25 24.21 -20.14 1.05
C ALA A 25 23.81 -18.73 0.60
N SER A 26 23.25 -18.62 -0.60
CA SER A 26 22.77 -17.36 -1.14
C SER A 26 21.76 -16.79 -0.15
N ALA A 27 22.11 -15.69 0.51
CA ALA A 27 21.25 -15.08 1.51
C ALA A 27 19.90 -14.76 0.86
N ALA A 28 18.82 -15.26 1.45
CA ALA A 28 17.48 -14.98 0.97
C ALA A 28 17.28 -13.47 0.83
N ALA A 29 16.69 -13.04 -0.29
CA ALA A 29 16.43 -11.63 -0.52
C ALA A 29 15.46 -11.09 0.53
N ILE A 30 15.80 -9.97 1.16
CA ILE A 30 14.93 -9.32 2.14
C ILE A 30 13.71 -8.76 1.39
N THR A 31 12.52 -9.17 1.81
CA THR A 31 11.27 -8.62 1.29
C THR A 31 10.81 -7.47 2.18
N LEU A 32 10.15 -6.48 1.57
CA LEU A 32 9.67 -5.28 2.25
C LEU A 32 8.27 -4.96 1.79
N GLU A 33 7.34 -4.89 2.74
CA GLU A 33 5.93 -4.72 2.48
C GLU A 33 5.35 -3.58 3.33
N SER A 34 4.35 -2.90 2.77
CA SER A 34 3.49 -1.99 3.52
C SER A 34 2.17 -2.68 3.82
N SER A 35 1.64 -2.46 5.02
CA SER A 35 0.29 -2.87 5.40
C SER A 35 -0.81 -2.32 4.47
N GLN A 36 -0.53 -1.23 3.76
CA GLN A 36 -1.46 -0.61 2.81
C GLN A 36 -0.73 -0.15 1.53
N PRO A 37 -1.18 -0.56 0.33
CA PRO A 37 -0.60 -0.07 -0.93
C PRO A 37 -1.04 1.37 -1.26
N THR A 38 -2.09 1.86 -0.60
CA THR A 38 -2.55 3.25 -0.70
C THR A 38 -3.00 3.73 0.67
N VAL A 39 -2.33 4.77 1.18
CA VAL A 39 -2.65 5.45 2.43
C VAL A 39 -3.59 6.60 2.13
N VAL A 40 -4.74 6.67 2.80
CA VAL A 40 -5.72 7.77 2.61
C VAL A 40 -5.76 8.65 3.84
N VAL A 41 -5.08 9.79 3.81
CA VAL A 41 -4.98 10.69 4.97
C VAL A 41 -6.32 11.37 5.26
N GLY A 42 -6.68 11.37 6.54
CA GLY A 42 -7.97 11.81 7.07
C GLY A 42 -7.94 13.19 7.72
N GLU A 43 -9.00 13.48 8.48
CA GLU A 43 -9.28 14.78 9.10
C GLU A 43 -8.24 15.25 10.12
N ARG A 44 -8.37 16.51 10.56
CA ARG A 44 -7.45 17.16 11.50
C ARG A 44 -7.27 16.33 12.78
N GLY A 45 -6.00 16.12 13.16
CA GLY A 45 -5.63 15.43 14.40
C GLY A 45 -5.66 13.90 14.33
N ARG A 46 -5.98 13.30 13.17
CA ARG A 46 -5.92 11.84 12.98
C ARG A 46 -4.90 11.48 11.92
N GLY A 47 -3.77 10.96 12.37
CA GLY A 47 -2.81 10.27 11.52
C GLY A 47 -3.33 8.90 11.09
N VAL A 48 -2.90 8.44 9.93
CA VAL A 48 -3.12 7.08 9.43
C VAL A 48 -1.83 6.31 9.62
N TRP A 49 -1.83 5.45 10.62
CA TRP A 49 -0.72 4.55 10.89
C TRP A 49 -0.57 3.54 9.77
N THR A 50 0.63 3.50 9.19
CA THR A 50 1.04 2.50 8.22
C THR A 50 2.21 1.73 8.82
N THR A 51 2.04 0.41 8.95
CA THR A 51 3.11 -0.49 9.37
C THR A 51 3.86 -0.99 8.14
N PHE A 52 5.17 -1.01 8.23
CA PHE A 52 6.09 -1.60 7.26
C PHE A 52 6.70 -2.84 7.87
N THR A 53 6.76 -3.91 7.07
CA THR A 53 7.28 -5.20 7.50
C THR A 53 8.39 -5.64 6.55
N ALA A 54 9.56 -5.93 7.10
CA ALA A 54 10.64 -6.60 6.39
C ALA A 54 10.79 -8.05 6.87
N ARG A 55 11.10 -8.96 5.96
CA ARG A 55 11.29 -10.40 6.24
C ARG A 55 12.50 -10.96 5.48
N GLY A 56 12.97 -12.14 5.88
CA GLY A 56 14.14 -12.78 5.26
C GLY A 56 15.48 -12.17 5.71
N ALA A 57 15.48 -11.42 6.80
CA ALA A 57 16.70 -10.92 7.42
C ALA A 57 17.51 -12.07 8.02
N GLY A 58 18.79 -12.17 7.67
CA GLY A 58 19.71 -13.10 8.35
C GLY A 58 19.93 -12.72 9.82
N ALA A 59 20.36 -13.69 10.63
CA ALA A 59 20.61 -13.49 12.06
C ALA A 59 21.73 -12.47 12.36
N SER A 60 22.59 -12.18 11.39
CA SER A 60 23.67 -11.19 11.49
C SER A 60 23.23 -9.73 11.32
N VAL A 61 21.95 -9.48 10.99
CA VAL A 61 21.44 -8.11 10.90
C VAL A 61 21.18 -7.56 12.30
N ARG A 62 21.87 -6.48 12.63
CA ARG A 62 21.79 -5.78 13.92
C ARG A 62 20.71 -4.69 13.91
N ALA A 63 20.57 -3.97 12.81
CA ALA A 63 19.60 -2.88 12.68
C ALA A 63 19.01 -2.79 11.26
N MET A 64 17.80 -2.24 11.18
CA MET A 64 17.11 -1.99 9.91
C MET A 64 16.42 -0.64 9.96
N ASP A 65 16.73 0.20 8.98
CA ASP A 65 16.14 1.53 8.86
C ASP A 65 15.43 1.64 7.52
N LEU A 66 14.23 2.19 7.52
CA LEU A 66 13.47 2.48 6.31
C LEU A 66 13.46 3.99 6.09
N GLU A 67 14.10 4.45 5.01
CA GLU A 67 13.95 5.81 4.52
C GLU A 67 12.73 5.88 3.61
N LEU A 68 11.74 6.69 4.00
CA LEU A 68 10.64 7.10 3.15
C LEU A 68 10.99 8.40 2.43
N THR A 69 10.64 8.49 1.15
CA THR A 69 10.78 9.70 0.33
C THR A 69 9.44 10.09 -0.27
N GLY A 70 8.98 11.30 0.03
CA GLY A 70 7.78 11.90 -0.52
C GLY A 70 7.99 12.50 -1.92
N PRO A 71 6.91 12.79 -2.65
CA PRO A 71 6.96 13.36 -4.00
C PRO A 71 7.52 14.78 -4.06
N ASP A 72 7.53 15.49 -2.94
CA ASP A 72 8.12 16.81 -2.74
C ASP A 72 9.59 16.75 -2.29
N GLY A 73 10.17 15.56 -2.20
CA GLY A 73 11.54 15.34 -1.72
C GLY A 73 11.67 15.25 -0.20
N SER A 74 10.56 15.35 0.55
CA SER A 74 10.56 15.11 2.00
C SER A 74 11.10 13.72 2.33
N ARG A 75 11.82 13.60 3.44
CA ARG A 75 12.42 12.33 3.89
C ARG A 75 12.05 12.04 5.33
N THR A 76 11.87 10.77 5.64
CA THR A 76 11.60 10.30 7.00
C THR A 76 12.29 8.96 7.21
N LEU A 77 13.02 8.82 8.31
CA LEU A 77 13.61 7.55 8.72
C LEU A 77 12.67 6.86 9.73
N ILE A 78 12.53 5.56 9.58
CA ILE A 78 11.75 4.69 10.46
C ILE A 78 12.66 3.55 10.89
N ASP A 79 12.88 3.45 12.20
CA ASP A 79 13.57 2.30 12.77
C ASP A 79 12.63 1.10 12.74
N LEU A 80 13.06 0.01 12.11
CA LEU A 80 12.35 -1.26 12.18
C LEU A 80 12.91 -2.04 13.36
N VAL A 81 12.01 -2.56 14.18
CA VAL A 81 12.35 -3.37 15.36
C VAL A 81 11.98 -4.81 15.08
N ARG A 82 12.90 -5.73 15.40
CA ARG A 82 12.68 -7.17 15.32
C ARG A 82 11.66 -7.59 16.39
N ARG A 83 10.60 -8.32 15.99
CA ARG A 83 9.62 -8.86 16.95
C ARG A 83 9.89 -10.32 17.26
N ASP A 84 9.87 -10.67 18.55
CA ASP A 84 9.71 -12.03 19.07
C ASP A 84 10.71 -13.08 18.55
N GLY A 85 11.97 -12.69 18.30
CA GLY A 85 13.01 -13.59 17.77
C GLY A 85 12.77 -14.06 16.32
N SER A 86 11.66 -13.67 15.70
CA SER A 86 11.30 -14.02 14.32
C SER A 86 12.21 -13.31 13.30
N ASP A 87 12.17 -13.75 12.05
CA ASP A 87 12.81 -13.11 10.90
C ASP A 87 12.10 -11.80 10.47
N ARG A 88 11.16 -11.32 11.28
CA ARG A 88 10.27 -10.21 10.98
C ARG A 88 10.69 -8.94 11.71
N TRP A 89 10.86 -7.89 10.94
CA TRP A 89 11.19 -6.54 11.39
C TRP A 89 10.02 -5.62 11.07
N THR A 90 9.58 -4.81 12.04
CA THR A 90 8.42 -3.93 11.87
C THR A 90 8.72 -2.52 12.34
N GLY A 91 8.31 -1.54 11.53
CA GLY A 91 8.33 -0.12 11.84
C GLY A 91 6.99 0.49 11.48
N SER A 92 6.62 1.62 12.06
CA SER A 92 5.36 2.30 11.73
C SER A 92 5.54 3.79 11.60
N PHE A 93 4.82 4.39 10.66
CA PHE A 93 4.76 5.84 10.47
C PHE A 93 3.32 6.31 10.35
N SER A 94 3.06 7.48 10.92
CA SER A 94 1.74 8.09 10.95
C SER A 94 1.65 9.19 9.88
N PHE A 95 1.04 8.85 8.74
CA PHE A 95 0.76 9.83 7.69
C PHE A 95 -0.39 10.75 8.10
N ASN A 96 -0.23 12.04 7.91
CA ASN A 96 -1.19 13.07 8.25
C ASN A 96 -1.45 13.97 7.03
N ARG A 97 -2.32 14.97 7.20
CA ARG A 97 -2.75 15.85 6.11
C ARG A 97 -1.66 16.81 5.59
N PHE A 98 -0.55 16.96 6.28
CA PHE A 98 0.57 17.78 5.85
C PHE A 98 1.53 17.00 4.93
N ASP A 99 1.49 15.67 4.97
CA ASP A 99 2.28 14.85 4.07
C ASP A 99 1.80 15.00 2.63
N ALA A 100 2.75 15.16 1.71
CA ALA A 100 2.46 15.40 0.31
C ALA A 100 1.75 14.19 -0.32
N PRO A 101 0.57 14.37 -0.95
CA PRO A 101 -0.07 13.29 -1.67
C PRO A 101 0.70 12.97 -2.95
N GLY A 102 0.76 11.70 -3.32
CA GLY A 102 1.43 11.24 -4.52
C GLY A 102 2.05 9.87 -4.35
N LYS A 103 3.02 9.57 -5.22
CA LYS A 103 3.81 8.35 -5.15
C LYS A 103 4.94 8.55 -4.13
N TRP A 104 5.00 7.67 -3.14
CA TRP A 104 6.06 7.62 -2.13
C TRP A 104 6.98 6.44 -2.40
N GLY A 105 8.27 6.64 -2.15
CA GLY A 105 9.28 5.59 -2.19
C GLY A 105 9.73 5.19 -0.79
N GLY A 106 10.05 3.91 -0.61
CA GLY A 106 10.75 3.40 0.57
C GLY A 106 12.04 2.71 0.16
N ALA A 107 13.12 2.99 0.89
CA ALA A 107 14.42 2.36 0.76
C ALA A 107 14.81 1.75 2.10
N LEU A 108 14.96 0.42 2.15
CA LEU A 108 15.38 -0.29 3.35
C LEU A 108 16.90 -0.42 3.37
N PHE A 109 17.50 -0.01 4.48
CA PHE A 109 18.90 -0.14 4.79
C PHE A 109 19.06 -1.14 5.94
N VAL A 110 20.06 -2.00 5.85
CA VAL A 110 20.37 -2.99 6.87
C VAL A 110 21.81 -2.77 7.33
N ARG A 111 22.03 -2.88 8.64
CA ARG A 111 23.36 -2.82 9.24
C ARG A 111 23.69 -4.16 9.89
N ASP A 112 24.90 -4.65 9.64
CA ASP A 112 25.44 -5.82 10.31
C ASP A 112 26.17 -5.45 11.61
N GLU A 113 26.62 -6.47 12.34
CA GLU A 113 27.40 -6.30 13.58
C GLU A 113 28.75 -5.59 13.36
N ALA A 114 29.32 -5.68 12.16
CA ALA A 114 30.55 -4.98 11.80
C ALA A 114 30.33 -3.49 11.47
N GLY A 115 29.07 -3.02 11.50
CA GLY A 115 28.68 -1.65 11.18
C GLY A 115 28.55 -1.37 9.69
N GLY A 116 28.66 -2.39 8.84
CA GLY A 116 28.47 -2.26 7.40
C GLY A 116 27.00 -1.99 7.09
N GLU A 117 26.72 -0.89 6.38
CA GLU A 117 25.37 -0.57 5.91
C GLU A 117 25.21 -0.92 4.43
N LYS A 118 24.08 -1.54 4.08
CA LYS A 118 23.71 -1.77 2.68
C LYS A 118 22.23 -1.57 2.44
N LYS A 119 21.89 -1.15 1.22
CA LYS A 119 20.51 -1.07 0.75
C LYS A 119 19.99 -2.46 0.38
N ALA A 120 18.95 -2.93 1.05
CA ALA A 120 18.45 -4.29 0.92
C ALA A 120 17.17 -4.41 0.06
N ALA A 121 16.25 -3.47 0.18
CA ALA A 121 14.95 -3.55 -0.49
C ALA A 121 14.38 -2.17 -0.84
N ARG A 122 13.37 -2.15 -1.70
CA ARG A 122 12.62 -0.95 -2.07
C ARG A 122 11.13 -1.25 -2.12
N LEU A 123 10.30 -0.28 -1.77
CA LEU A 123 8.85 -0.37 -1.91
C LEU A 123 8.30 0.93 -2.50
N MET A 124 7.17 0.85 -3.21
CA MET A 124 6.45 2.01 -3.72
C MET A 124 4.99 1.93 -3.31
N PHE A 125 4.42 3.04 -2.89
CA PHE A 125 3.01 3.12 -2.49
C PHE A 125 2.47 4.53 -2.77
N HIS A 126 1.18 4.71 -2.61
CA HIS A 126 0.55 6.02 -2.81
C HIS A 126 0.01 6.59 -1.51
N VAL A 127 0.20 7.89 -1.32
CA VAL A 127 -0.51 8.67 -0.31
C VAL A 127 -1.54 9.52 -1.03
N LYS A 128 -2.81 9.43 -0.61
CA LYS A 128 -3.92 10.19 -1.20
C LYS A 128 -4.62 10.97 -0.10
N ARG A 129 -5.17 12.12 -0.45
CA ARG A 129 -6.07 12.87 0.43
C ARG A 129 -7.46 12.29 0.37
N ARG A 130 -8.19 12.27 1.48
CA ARG A 130 -9.62 11.91 1.49
C ARG A 130 -10.41 12.86 0.60
N THR A 131 -11.36 12.32 -0.15
CA THR A 131 -12.34 13.11 -0.91
C THR A 131 -13.75 12.77 -0.45
N THR A 132 -14.67 13.71 -0.67
CA THR A 132 -16.10 13.53 -0.41
C THR A 132 -16.85 13.81 -1.69
N LEU A 133 -17.74 12.90 -2.06
CA LEU A 133 -18.62 13.02 -3.21
C LEU A 133 -20.06 13.10 -2.70
N SER A 134 -20.72 14.25 -2.90
CA SER A 134 -22.15 14.38 -2.66
C SER A 134 -22.91 14.26 -3.97
N ALA A 135 -24.07 13.63 -3.94
CA ALA A 135 -25.03 13.60 -5.04
C ALA A 135 -26.41 13.90 -4.48
N VAL A 136 -27.15 14.77 -5.13
CA VAL A 136 -28.50 15.15 -4.78
C VAL A 136 -29.38 14.80 -5.97
N ALA A 137 -30.42 14.00 -5.74
CA ALA A 137 -31.52 13.95 -6.70
C ALA A 137 -32.34 15.22 -6.50
N PRO A 138 -32.74 15.88 -7.60
CA PRO A 138 -33.77 16.89 -7.51
C PRO A 138 -35.06 16.25 -7.01
N SER A 139 -35.76 16.96 -6.13
CA SER A 139 -37.04 16.54 -5.54
C SER A 139 -38.24 16.69 -6.51
N GLY A 140 -38.02 17.17 -7.73
CA GLY A 140 -39.06 17.47 -8.71
C GLY A 140 -38.99 16.66 -10.01
N ARG A 141 -40.11 16.63 -10.75
CA ARG A 141 -40.25 15.96 -12.04
C ARG A 141 -39.27 16.58 -13.06
N GLY A 142 -38.20 15.86 -13.37
CA GLY A 142 -37.33 16.17 -14.50
C GLY A 142 -36.00 16.88 -14.23
N GLY A 143 -35.55 16.99 -12.99
CA GLY A 143 -34.20 17.48 -12.74
C GLY A 143 -33.11 16.41 -12.98
N GLY A 144 -31.92 16.85 -13.40
CA GLY A 144 -30.72 16.01 -13.52
C GLY A 144 -30.02 15.75 -12.18
N VAL A 145 -29.08 14.80 -12.12
CA VAL A 145 -28.31 14.53 -10.89
C VAL A 145 -27.20 15.55 -10.74
N ASN A 146 -27.21 16.32 -9.65
CA ASN A 146 -26.19 17.32 -9.35
C ASN A 146 -25.47 17.00 -8.04
N GLY A 147 -24.26 17.52 -7.89
CA GLY A 147 -23.46 17.26 -6.70
C GLY A 147 -22.19 18.08 -6.62
N ALA A 148 -21.38 17.79 -5.61
CA ALA A 148 -20.07 18.38 -5.44
C ALA A 148 -19.04 17.31 -5.07
N LEU A 149 -17.87 17.40 -5.69
CA LEU A 149 -16.68 16.69 -5.28
C LEU A 149 -15.77 17.67 -4.53
N ARG A 150 -15.37 17.27 -3.33
CA ARG A 150 -14.45 18.04 -2.49
C ARG A 150 -13.28 17.16 -2.07
N ARG A 151 -12.11 17.77 -1.86
CA ARG A 151 -10.89 17.12 -1.39
C ARG A 151 -10.48 17.74 -0.07
N LEU A 152 -10.01 16.92 0.85
CA LEU A 152 -9.44 17.41 2.09
C LEU A 152 -8.20 18.29 1.79
N GLY A 153 -8.21 19.53 2.24
CA GLY A 153 -7.08 20.46 2.16
C GLY A 153 -6.14 20.33 3.35
N GLU A 154 -5.02 21.07 3.29
CA GLU A 154 -4.00 21.10 4.35
C GLU A 154 -4.51 21.76 5.64
N THR A 155 -5.44 22.71 5.53
CA THR A 155 -6.10 23.31 6.70
C THR A 155 -7.05 22.36 7.43
N GLY A 156 -7.31 21.18 6.86
CA GLY A 156 -8.27 20.20 7.38
C GLY A 156 -9.71 20.42 6.90
N GLY A 157 -9.98 21.53 6.19
CA GLY A 157 -11.26 21.76 5.52
C GLY A 157 -11.37 21.05 4.17
N PHE A 158 -12.59 20.75 3.73
CA PHE A 158 -12.82 20.22 2.39
C PHE A 158 -12.90 21.36 1.35
N ALA A 159 -11.96 21.40 0.43
CA ALA A 159 -11.91 22.35 -0.68
C ALA A 159 -12.58 21.77 -1.94
N PRO A 160 -13.16 22.61 -2.81
CA PRO A 160 -13.60 22.19 -4.14
C PRO A 160 -12.55 21.41 -4.91
N TYR A 161 -12.93 20.29 -5.56
CA TYR A 161 -12.01 19.52 -6.38
C TYR A 161 -12.41 19.57 -7.86
N ALA A 162 -11.89 20.58 -8.56
CA ALA A 162 -12.18 20.85 -9.97
C ALA A 162 -11.40 19.93 -10.93
N GLY A 163 -11.85 19.85 -12.18
CA GLY A 163 -11.18 19.13 -13.26
C GLY A 163 -11.23 17.60 -13.12
N GLN A 164 -12.04 17.08 -12.21
CA GLN A 164 -12.12 15.65 -11.92
C GLN A 164 -13.24 14.98 -12.72
N LYS A 165 -12.94 13.82 -13.30
CA LYS A 165 -13.95 13.00 -13.98
C LYS A 165 -14.87 12.32 -12.97
N VAL A 166 -16.16 12.57 -13.09
CA VAL A 166 -17.21 11.96 -12.29
C VAL A 166 -18.11 11.15 -13.23
N ARG A 167 -18.49 9.96 -12.81
CA ARG A 167 -19.21 8.98 -13.64
C ARG A 167 -20.58 8.67 -13.06
N LEU A 168 -21.61 8.70 -13.89
CA LEU A 168 -22.97 8.29 -13.54
C LEU A 168 -23.22 6.87 -14.04
N TYR A 169 -23.65 6.01 -13.12
CA TYR A 169 -24.05 4.64 -13.40
C TYR A 169 -25.55 4.49 -13.18
N LYS A 170 -26.20 3.68 -14.01
CA LYS A 170 -27.61 3.28 -13.86
C LYS A 170 -27.70 1.78 -13.61
N TRP A 171 -28.54 1.40 -12.65
CA TRP A 171 -28.84 0.00 -12.38
C TRP A 171 -29.78 -0.54 -13.47
N THR A 172 -29.42 -1.68 -14.09
CA THR A 172 -30.23 -2.32 -15.13
C THR A 172 -30.75 -3.69 -14.70
N GLY A 173 -31.12 -3.85 -13.42
CA GLY A 173 -31.73 -5.09 -12.92
C GLY A 173 -30.76 -6.21 -12.52
N GLY A 174 -29.46 -6.04 -12.78
CA GLY A 174 -28.43 -7.02 -12.37
C GLY A 174 -27.00 -6.47 -12.35
N ALA A 175 -26.75 -5.34 -13.02
CA ALA A 175 -25.46 -4.67 -13.03
C ALA A 175 -25.62 -3.15 -13.06
N TRP A 176 -24.56 -2.46 -12.63
CA TRP A 176 -24.38 -1.02 -12.82
C TRP A 176 -23.74 -0.76 -14.17
N LYS A 177 -24.44 -0.07 -15.08
CA LYS A 177 -23.89 0.33 -16.38
C LYS A 177 -23.50 1.81 -16.35
N LEU A 178 -22.31 2.13 -16.86
CA LEU A 178 -21.88 3.52 -17.05
C LEU A 178 -22.80 4.15 -18.10
N VAL A 179 -23.38 5.30 -17.78
CA VAL A 179 -24.29 6.02 -18.68
C VAL A 179 -23.69 7.35 -19.13
N GLU A 180 -23.02 8.04 -18.22
CA GLU A 180 -22.53 9.39 -18.50
C GLU A 180 -21.24 9.67 -17.72
N THR A 181 -20.36 10.48 -18.30
CA THR A 181 -19.17 11.00 -17.63
C THR A 181 -19.16 12.50 -17.77
N THR A 182 -18.90 13.21 -16.68
CA THR A 182 -18.78 14.67 -16.64
C THR A 182 -17.50 15.06 -15.91
N VAL A 183 -17.16 16.34 -15.94
CA VAL A 183 -16.00 16.91 -15.25
C VAL A 183 -16.47 17.94 -14.24
N THR A 184 -15.88 17.95 -13.05
CA THR A 184 -16.19 18.95 -12.03
C THR A 184 -15.71 20.34 -12.44
N GLY A 185 -16.58 21.34 -12.33
CA GLY A 185 -16.22 22.74 -12.58
C GLY A 185 -15.37 23.36 -11.45
N GLY A 186 -15.03 24.65 -11.55
CA GLY A 186 -14.15 25.34 -10.60
C GLY A 186 -14.59 25.26 -9.12
N LYS A 187 -15.90 25.20 -8.86
CA LYS A 187 -16.46 25.01 -7.51
C LYS A 187 -16.60 23.53 -7.10
N GLY A 188 -15.94 22.60 -7.81
CA GLY A 188 -16.05 21.16 -7.58
C GLY A 188 -17.43 20.59 -7.91
N LYS A 189 -18.33 21.42 -8.46
CA LYS A 189 -19.70 21.04 -8.80
C LYS A 189 -19.72 20.24 -10.08
N TYR A 190 -20.65 19.31 -10.16
CA TYR A 190 -20.94 18.55 -11.37
C TYR A 190 -22.45 18.40 -11.53
N ALA A 191 -22.87 18.20 -12.77
CA ALA A 191 -24.26 17.89 -13.11
C ALA A 191 -24.27 16.88 -14.26
N PHE A 192 -25.24 15.97 -14.20
CA PHE A 192 -25.59 15.05 -15.27
C PHE A 192 -26.95 15.41 -15.84
N ALA A 193 -27.16 15.12 -17.11
CA ALA A 193 -28.46 15.30 -17.75
C ALA A 193 -29.56 14.47 -17.04
N LYS A 194 -30.82 14.82 -17.31
CA LYS A 194 -32.00 14.14 -16.76
C LYS A 194 -31.96 12.64 -17.06
N ARG A 195 -32.07 11.81 -16.02
CA ARG A 195 -32.17 10.34 -16.11
C ARG A 195 -33.13 9.78 -15.06
N SER A 196 -33.93 8.79 -15.45
CA SER A 196 -34.82 8.05 -14.55
C SER A 196 -34.19 6.74 -14.06
N GLY A 197 -34.60 6.31 -12.86
CA GLY A 197 -34.26 5.01 -12.28
C GLY A 197 -33.33 5.10 -11.08
N ARG A 198 -32.68 3.96 -10.76
CA ARG A 198 -31.70 3.88 -9.67
C ARG A 198 -30.32 4.24 -10.23
N LEU A 199 -29.77 5.34 -9.74
CA LEU A 199 -28.54 5.95 -10.22
C LEU A 199 -27.47 5.93 -9.11
N GLN A 200 -26.20 5.89 -9.51
CA GLN A 200 -25.07 6.01 -8.61
C GLN A 200 -23.98 6.85 -9.25
N VAL A 201 -23.50 7.85 -8.51
CA VAL A 201 -22.36 8.65 -8.93
C VAL A 201 -21.08 8.09 -8.32
N ARG A 202 -20.06 7.89 -9.15
CA ARG A 202 -18.75 7.38 -8.73
C ARG A 202 -17.62 8.31 -9.16
N TYR A 203 -16.55 8.28 -8.38
CA TYR A 203 -15.30 8.98 -8.63
C TYR A 203 -14.14 8.00 -8.40
N ALA A 204 -13.10 8.04 -9.25
CA ALA A 204 -12.01 7.07 -9.22
C ALA A 204 -10.97 7.31 -8.09
N GLY A 205 -11.10 8.40 -7.33
CA GLY A 205 -10.23 8.67 -6.18
C GLY A 205 -10.69 7.98 -4.91
N THR A 206 -10.42 8.60 -3.76
CA THR A 206 -10.63 8.03 -2.42
C THR A 206 -12.01 8.31 -1.84
N ALA A 207 -12.94 8.82 -2.65
CA ALA A 207 -14.27 9.15 -2.16
C ALA A 207 -14.99 7.84 -1.86
N VAL A 208 -15.58 7.74 -0.67
CA VAL A 208 -16.69 6.82 -0.47
C VAL A 208 -17.76 7.22 -1.49
N ASN A 209 -18.21 6.27 -2.33
CA ASN A 209 -19.19 6.53 -3.39
C ASN A 209 -20.35 7.36 -2.84
N ALA A 210 -20.87 8.30 -3.63
CA ALA A 210 -22.10 8.99 -3.25
C ALA A 210 -23.20 7.95 -3.04
N ALA A 211 -24.05 8.19 -2.04
CA ALA A 211 -25.21 7.33 -1.80
C ALA A 211 -25.99 7.11 -3.10
N SER A 212 -26.55 5.91 -3.28
CA SER A 212 -27.39 5.64 -4.44
C SER A 212 -28.57 6.59 -4.43
N VAL A 213 -28.84 7.21 -5.58
CA VAL A 213 -29.90 8.19 -5.74
C VAL A 213 -31.02 7.53 -6.55
N LYS A 214 -32.24 7.53 -6.02
CA LYS A 214 -33.43 7.08 -6.75
C LYS A 214 -34.13 8.31 -7.32
N THR A 215 -34.24 8.41 -8.63
CA THR A 215 -35.05 9.45 -9.28
C THR A 215 -36.44 8.89 -9.58
N ALA A 216 -37.45 9.75 -9.48
CA ALA A 216 -38.80 9.41 -9.92
C ALA A 216 -38.79 9.07 -11.43
N PRO A 217 -39.63 8.13 -11.87
CA PRO A 217 -39.80 7.84 -13.30
C PRO A 217 -40.19 9.08 -14.11
#